data_AF-A0A3N5ZNV4-F1
#
_entry.id   AF-A0A3N5ZNV4-F1
#
_cell.length_a   1.000
_cell.length_b   1.000
_cell.length_c   1.000
_cell.angle_alpha   90.00
_cell.angle_beta   90.00
_cell.angle_gamma   90.00
#
_symmetry.space_group_name_H-M   'P 1'
#
loop_
_entity.id
_entity.type
_entity.pdbx_description
1 polymer ?
#
loop_
_entity_poly.entity_id
_entity_poly.type
_entity_poly.pdbx_seq_one_letter_code
_entity_poly.pdbx_strand_id
1 'polypeptide(L)'
;MKQVWLLVAFAVIALHSALWADDWAPVTPEELALKASVVEPGADAEAFFWEVRVKDDLESDGRSVYENYLRIKIFTDRGRETHGTVELAYSDRSKIKDIEARTIKPDGSILLLKKDAIFERSVAKTKGLHLKAKSFALPGVEPGCIIEYRWRDERPLESYKRLQCQQSFPIQKLIYYFAPLKLDEYGMNFQGFHIACAPPAKVKDGYYKTEIAKVQAFKEEPRMPPEDQVRSWILLFYSKSQRLTPAEYWSDLFQHPHSRRGSESRLVLRT
;
A
#
# COMPACT_ATOMS: atom_id res chain seq x y z
N MET A 1 55.70 19.88 -48.22
CA MET A 1 54.93 20.37 -47.06
C MET A 1 53.50 19.87 -47.22
N LYS A 2 53.06 18.94 -46.37
CA LYS A 2 51.75 18.27 -46.49
C LYS A 2 50.76 18.96 -45.53
N GLN A 3 49.68 19.53 -46.06
CA GLN A 3 48.55 20.04 -45.27
C GLN A 3 47.61 18.87 -44.95
N VAL A 4 47.35 18.66 -43.66
CA VAL A 4 46.38 17.71 -43.13
C VAL A 4 45.13 18.49 -42.76
N TRP A 5 43.99 18.13 -43.32
CA TRP A 5 42.68 18.66 -42.91
C TRP A 5 42.15 17.83 -41.74
N LEU A 6 41.92 18.47 -40.61
CA LEU A 6 41.26 17.86 -39.45
C LEU A 6 39.75 18.13 -39.54
N LEU A 7 38.97 17.09 -39.80
CA LEU A 7 37.51 17.11 -39.67
C LEU A 7 37.16 16.95 -38.19
N VAL A 8 36.66 18.00 -37.55
CA VAL A 8 36.08 17.93 -36.21
C VAL A 8 34.60 17.57 -36.35
N ALA A 9 34.26 16.32 -36.06
CA ALA A 9 32.88 15.88 -35.93
C ALA A 9 32.30 16.42 -34.61
N PHE A 10 31.36 17.36 -34.72
CA PHE A 10 30.64 17.90 -33.57
C PHE A 10 29.56 16.89 -33.16
N ALA A 11 29.84 16.09 -32.13
CA ALA A 11 28.83 15.24 -31.50
C ALA A 11 27.83 16.14 -30.76
N VAL A 12 26.63 16.30 -31.33
CA VAL A 12 25.49 16.92 -30.66
C VAL A 12 25.06 15.98 -29.55
N ILE A 13 25.53 16.24 -28.33
CA ILE A 13 24.99 15.62 -27.11
C ILE A 13 23.59 16.22 -26.94
N ALA A 14 22.57 15.45 -27.29
CA ALA A 14 21.20 15.77 -26.93
C ALA A 14 21.10 15.74 -25.40
N LEU A 15 21.17 16.93 -24.78
CA LEU A 15 20.71 17.12 -23.41
C LEU A 15 19.24 16.71 -23.41
N HIS A 16 18.95 15.53 -22.86
CA HIS A 16 17.61 15.17 -22.48
C HIS A 16 17.23 16.14 -21.37
N SER A 17 16.43 17.15 -21.71
CA SER A 17 15.74 17.98 -20.75
C SER A 17 14.92 17.03 -19.88
N ALA A 18 15.41 16.75 -18.67
CA ALA A 18 14.59 16.22 -17.59
C ALA A 18 13.61 17.33 -17.18
N LEU A 19 12.63 17.57 -18.06
CA LEU A 19 11.38 18.21 -17.72
C LEU A 19 10.79 17.39 -16.59
N TRP A 20 10.66 18.00 -15.41
CA TRP A 20 10.18 17.45 -14.16
C TRP A 20 9.44 16.13 -14.33
N ALA A 21 10.20 15.04 -14.21
CA ALA A 21 9.62 13.73 -14.04
C ALA A 21 8.87 13.78 -12.72
N ASP A 22 7.55 13.79 -12.83
CA ASP A 22 6.59 13.50 -11.79
C ASP A 22 7.15 12.35 -10.92
N ASP A 23 7.12 12.50 -9.58
CA ASP A 23 7.89 11.78 -8.52
C ASP A 23 7.65 10.24 -8.44
N TRP A 24 7.29 9.60 -9.54
CA TRP A 24 7.06 8.18 -9.70
C TRP A 24 8.37 7.41 -9.86
N ALA A 25 8.37 6.15 -9.43
CA ALA A 25 9.48 5.26 -9.76
C ALA A 25 9.62 5.14 -11.30
N PRO A 26 10.84 5.01 -11.83
CA PRO A 26 11.03 4.76 -13.25
C PRO A 26 10.40 3.42 -13.66
N VAL A 27 9.84 3.36 -14.86
CA VAL A 27 9.35 2.11 -15.46
C VAL A 27 10.49 1.52 -16.29
N THR A 28 10.80 0.26 -16.07
CA THR A 28 11.90 -0.45 -16.72
C THR A 28 11.45 -1.10 -18.04
N PRO A 29 12.36 -1.28 -19.01
CA PRO A 29 12.07 -2.04 -20.22
C PRO A 29 11.58 -3.47 -19.94
N GLU A 30 12.08 -4.10 -18.88
CA GLU A 30 11.68 -5.44 -18.46
C GLU A 30 10.22 -5.48 -17.98
N GLU A 31 9.79 -4.47 -17.21
CA GLU A 31 8.38 -4.33 -16.80
C GLU A 31 7.45 -4.10 -18.01
N LEU A 32 7.90 -3.30 -19.00
CA LEU A 32 7.15 -3.10 -20.24
C LEU A 32 7.06 -4.38 -21.08
N ALA A 33 8.15 -5.14 -21.16
CA ALA A 33 8.24 -6.36 -21.95
C ALA A 33 7.56 -7.58 -21.30
N LEU A 34 7.18 -7.51 -20.02
CA LEU A 34 6.56 -8.64 -19.31
C LEU A 34 5.21 -9.02 -19.94
N LYS A 35 5.06 -10.28 -20.36
CA LYS A 35 3.85 -10.76 -21.08
C LYS A 35 2.92 -11.64 -20.25
N ALA A 36 3.40 -12.15 -19.11
CA ALA A 36 2.63 -13.01 -18.24
C ALA A 36 3.07 -12.84 -16.79
N SER A 37 2.17 -13.18 -15.86
CA SER A 37 2.45 -13.23 -14.44
C SER A 37 3.62 -14.18 -14.11
N VAL A 38 4.53 -13.74 -13.23
CA VAL A 38 5.65 -14.56 -12.73
C VAL A 38 5.38 -15.15 -11.36
N VAL A 39 4.38 -14.63 -10.64
CA VAL A 39 3.98 -15.13 -9.33
C VAL A 39 2.93 -16.24 -9.47
N GLU A 40 1.91 -16.02 -10.31
CA GLU A 40 0.79 -16.94 -10.49
C GLU A 40 0.46 -17.12 -11.99
N PRO A 41 0.95 -18.20 -12.62
CA PRO A 41 0.70 -18.44 -14.04
C PRO A 41 -0.78 -18.36 -14.40
N GLY A 42 -1.10 -17.57 -15.43
CA GLY A 42 -2.48 -17.36 -15.90
C GLY A 42 -3.26 -16.25 -15.20
N ALA A 43 -2.66 -15.51 -14.26
CA ALA A 43 -3.27 -14.30 -13.73
C ALA A 43 -3.41 -13.20 -14.82
N ASP A 44 -4.52 -12.47 -14.77
CA ASP A 44 -4.82 -11.42 -15.76
C ASP A 44 -4.11 -10.09 -15.52
N ALA A 45 -3.62 -9.91 -14.30
CA ALA A 45 -2.85 -8.77 -13.88
C ALA A 45 -1.88 -9.21 -12.79
N GLU A 46 -0.80 -8.46 -12.62
CA GLU A 46 0.15 -8.67 -11.51
C GLU A 46 0.76 -7.34 -11.09
N ALA A 47 0.82 -7.09 -9.79
CA ALA A 47 1.56 -5.96 -9.26
C ALA A 47 3.06 -6.26 -9.22
N PHE A 48 3.88 -5.39 -9.81
CA PHE A 48 5.32 -5.39 -9.58
C PHE A 48 5.63 -5.06 -8.12
N PHE A 49 4.91 -4.10 -7.57
CA PHE A 49 4.94 -3.82 -6.15
C PHE A 49 3.64 -3.20 -5.65
N TRP A 50 3.42 -3.36 -4.35
CA TRP A 50 2.52 -2.55 -3.54
C TRP A 50 3.31 -2.03 -2.35
N GLU A 51 3.60 -0.73 -2.35
CA GLU A 51 4.25 -0.03 -1.25
C GLU A 51 3.19 0.67 -0.41
N VAL A 52 3.27 0.49 0.92
CA VAL A 52 2.42 1.20 1.88
C VAL A 52 3.29 1.79 2.97
N ARG A 53 3.24 3.12 3.11
CA ARG A 53 3.85 3.82 4.23
C ARG A 53 2.79 4.15 5.26
N VAL A 54 2.99 3.68 6.47
CA VAL A 54 2.07 3.84 7.59
C VAL A 54 2.74 4.73 8.63
N LYS A 55 2.08 5.84 8.95
CA LYS A 55 2.49 6.75 10.01
C LYS A 55 1.28 7.05 10.87
N ASP A 56 1.47 6.94 12.18
CA ASP A 56 0.50 7.48 13.13
C ASP A 56 0.86 8.95 13.42
N ASP A 57 -0.12 9.81 13.22
CA ASP A 57 -0.11 11.21 13.57
C ASP A 57 -0.92 11.40 14.84
N LEU A 58 -0.23 11.82 15.91
CA LEU A 58 -0.86 12.03 17.21
C LEU A 58 -1.36 13.47 17.39
N GLU A 59 -1.22 14.33 16.38
CA GLU A 59 -1.76 15.69 16.44
C GLU A 59 -3.29 15.70 16.27
N SER A 60 -3.95 16.67 16.92
CA SER A 60 -5.42 16.80 16.95
C SER A 60 -6.14 15.51 17.37
N ASP A 61 -7.03 14.98 16.54
CA ASP A 61 -7.91 13.84 16.83
C ASP A 61 -7.22 12.47 16.74
N GLY A 62 -5.92 12.42 16.46
CA GLY A 62 -5.16 11.18 16.22
C GLY A 62 -5.57 10.47 14.92
N ARG A 63 -4.64 10.31 13.99
CA ARG A 63 -4.88 9.67 12.69
C ARG A 63 -3.81 8.64 12.35
N SER A 64 -4.23 7.58 11.68
CA SER A 64 -3.31 6.71 10.94
C SER A 64 -3.34 7.09 9.47
N VAL A 65 -2.18 7.45 8.93
CA VAL A 65 -1.98 7.83 7.54
C VAL A 65 -1.34 6.66 6.81
N TYR A 66 -1.97 6.24 5.71
CA TYR A 66 -1.50 5.21 4.80
C TYR A 66 -1.25 5.84 3.43
N GLU A 67 0.02 5.96 3.03
CA GLU A 67 0.40 6.34 1.68
C GLU A 67 0.58 5.06 0.87
N ASN A 68 -0.33 4.81 -0.07
CA ASN A 68 -0.32 3.61 -0.90
C ASN A 68 0.22 3.94 -2.27
N TYR A 69 1.04 3.04 -2.81
CA TYR A 69 1.60 3.15 -4.16
C TYR A 69 1.67 1.77 -4.81
N LEU A 70 0.95 1.59 -5.92
CA LEU A 70 0.92 0.33 -6.67
C LEU A 70 1.29 0.57 -8.13
N ARG A 71 1.96 -0.45 -8.70
CA ARG A 71 2.20 -0.57 -10.13
C ARG A 71 1.82 -1.97 -10.59
N ILE A 72 0.85 -2.05 -11.48
CA ILE A 72 0.23 -3.31 -11.93
C ILE A 72 0.37 -3.45 -13.43
N LYS A 73 0.86 -4.60 -13.89
CA LYS A 73 0.82 -5.00 -15.29
C LYS A 73 -0.53 -5.63 -15.60
N ILE A 74 -1.15 -5.25 -16.71
CA ILE A 74 -2.37 -5.85 -17.25
C ILE A 74 -1.98 -6.80 -18.39
N PHE A 75 -2.39 -8.06 -18.34
CA PHE A 75 -2.03 -9.09 -19.32
C PHE A 75 -3.16 -9.44 -20.29
N THR A 76 -4.42 -9.33 -19.87
CA THR A 76 -5.58 -9.79 -20.64
C THR A 76 -6.73 -8.77 -20.64
N ASP A 77 -7.69 -8.95 -21.53
CA ASP A 77 -8.91 -8.13 -21.55
C ASP A 77 -9.73 -8.27 -20.26
N ARG A 78 -9.73 -9.46 -19.64
CA ARG A 78 -10.35 -9.67 -18.33
C ARG A 78 -9.66 -8.83 -17.26
N GLY A 79 -8.33 -8.74 -17.27
CA GLY A 79 -7.56 -7.89 -16.35
C GLY A 79 -7.85 -6.41 -16.54
N ARG A 80 -8.02 -5.97 -17.80
CA ARG A 80 -8.49 -4.60 -18.11
C ARG A 80 -9.88 -4.36 -17.52
N GLU A 81 -10.81 -5.29 -17.67
CA GLU A 81 -12.18 -5.15 -17.16
C GLU A 81 -12.23 -5.10 -15.62
N THR A 82 -11.44 -5.93 -14.94
CA THR A 82 -11.46 -6.01 -13.47
C THR A 82 -10.61 -4.95 -12.77
N HIS A 83 -9.56 -4.43 -13.42
CA HIS A 83 -8.60 -3.50 -12.79
C HIS A 83 -8.51 -2.14 -13.49
N GLY A 84 -9.16 -1.95 -14.64
CA GLY A 84 -9.19 -0.66 -15.35
C GLY A 84 -10.00 0.42 -14.63
N THR A 85 -10.92 0.02 -13.75
CA THR A 85 -11.60 0.94 -12.82
C THR A 85 -11.15 0.64 -11.39
N VAL A 86 -10.70 1.68 -10.69
CA VAL A 86 -10.29 1.58 -9.28
C VAL A 86 -11.39 2.14 -8.40
N GLU A 87 -11.66 1.46 -7.30
CA GLU A 87 -12.58 1.90 -6.25
C GLU A 87 -11.90 1.88 -4.89
N LEU A 88 -11.78 3.05 -4.28
CA LEU A 88 -11.18 3.23 -2.96
C LEU A 88 -12.30 3.52 -1.97
N ALA A 89 -12.78 2.47 -1.30
CA ALA A 89 -13.86 2.55 -0.32
C ALA A 89 -13.37 3.13 1.03
N TYR A 90 -14.18 3.97 1.66
CA TYR A 90 -13.89 4.59 2.94
C TYR A 90 -15.17 4.95 3.70
N SER A 91 -15.07 4.98 5.03
CA SER A 91 -16.17 5.41 5.92
C SER A 91 -16.15 6.92 6.13
N ASP A 92 -17.22 7.49 6.69
CA ASP A 92 -17.27 8.92 7.05
C ASP A 92 -16.17 9.37 8.03
N ARG A 93 -15.59 8.43 8.78
CA ARG A 93 -14.49 8.72 9.72
C ARG A 93 -13.11 8.71 9.05
N SER A 94 -13.03 8.30 7.79
CA SER A 94 -11.79 8.21 7.01
C SER A 94 -11.80 9.22 5.86
N LYS A 95 -10.63 9.48 5.28
CA LYS A 95 -10.50 10.35 4.10
C LYS A 95 -9.56 9.71 3.10
N ILE A 96 -10.01 9.62 1.85
CA ILE A 96 -9.16 9.31 0.69
C ILE A 96 -8.83 10.62 -0.01
N LYS A 97 -7.55 10.90 -0.20
CA LYS A 97 -7.01 12.13 -0.80
C LYS A 97 -5.78 11.82 -1.65
N ASP A 98 -5.25 12.87 -2.29
CA ASP A 98 -3.98 12.84 -3.03
C ASP A 98 -3.93 11.68 -4.04
N ILE A 99 -5.07 11.42 -4.69
CA ILE A 99 -5.18 10.38 -5.71
C ILE A 99 -4.47 10.88 -6.96
N GLU A 100 -3.49 10.12 -7.39
CA GLU A 100 -2.84 10.30 -8.68
C GLU A 100 -2.74 8.94 -9.36
N ALA A 101 -2.93 8.91 -10.66
CA ALA A 101 -2.90 7.68 -11.42
C ALA A 101 -2.48 7.94 -12.86
N ARG A 102 -1.91 6.91 -13.50
CA ARG A 102 -1.54 6.93 -14.90
C ARG A 102 -1.56 5.53 -15.51
N THR A 103 -1.74 5.50 -16.81
CA THR A 103 -1.54 4.30 -17.63
C THR A 103 -0.29 4.50 -18.47
N ILE A 104 0.61 3.52 -18.46
CA ILE A 104 1.78 3.44 -19.32
C ILE A 104 1.49 2.39 -20.39
N LYS A 105 1.49 2.82 -21.64
CA LYS A 105 1.26 1.98 -22.81
C LYS A 105 2.48 1.07 -23.09
N PRO A 106 2.32 0.01 -23.89
CA PRO A 106 3.45 -0.86 -24.26
C PRO A 106 4.61 -0.14 -24.96
N ASP A 107 4.33 0.96 -25.65
CA ASP A 107 5.33 1.83 -26.30
C ASP A 107 6.02 2.82 -25.34
N GLY A 108 5.62 2.82 -24.06
CA GLY A 108 6.13 3.73 -23.04
C GLY A 108 5.39 5.06 -22.94
N SER A 109 4.41 5.34 -23.82
CA SER A 109 3.60 6.56 -23.72
C SER A 109 2.74 6.56 -22.45
N ILE A 110 2.55 7.74 -21.86
CA ILE A 110 1.88 7.90 -20.56
C ILE A 110 0.58 8.68 -20.73
N LEU A 111 -0.50 8.11 -20.19
CA LEU A 111 -1.81 8.75 -20.09
C LEU A 111 -2.12 9.04 -18.62
N LEU A 112 -2.14 10.32 -18.24
CA LEU A 112 -2.41 10.73 -16.86
C LEU A 112 -3.92 10.74 -16.59
N LEU A 113 -4.32 10.28 -15.40
CA LEU A 113 -5.66 10.46 -14.89
C LEU A 113 -5.89 11.95 -14.59
N LYS A 114 -6.98 12.51 -15.11
CA LYS A 114 -7.38 13.88 -14.80
C LYS A 114 -8.07 13.95 -13.45
N LYS A 115 -7.85 15.04 -12.70
CA LYS A 115 -8.44 15.22 -11.36
C LYS A 115 -9.97 15.25 -11.35
N ASP A 116 -10.58 15.74 -12.44
CA ASP A 116 -12.04 15.80 -12.63
C ASP A 116 -12.65 14.46 -13.04
N ALA A 117 -11.84 13.43 -13.34
CA ALA A 117 -12.27 12.07 -13.63
C ALA A 117 -12.37 11.18 -12.37
N ILE A 118 -12.20 11.75 -11.18
CA ILE A 118 -12.35 11.07 -9.90
C ILE A 118 -13.72 11.40 -9.31
N PHE A 119 -14.58 10.39 -9.21
CA PHE A 119 -15.95 10.55 -8.73
C PHE A 119 -16.11 9.97 -7.33
N GLU A 120 -16.96 10.58 -6.52
CA GLU A 120 -17.39 10.01 -5.24
C GLU A 120 -18.76 9.35 -5.41
N ARG A 121 -18.91 8.11 -4.94
CA ARG A 121 -20.19 7.40 -4.95
C ARG A 121 -20.50 6.77 -3.59
N SER A 122 -21.78 6.64 -3.28
CA SER A 122 -22.24 5.87 -2.11
C SER A 122 -22.22 4.38 -2.45
N VAL A 123 -21.54 3.58 -1.64
CA VAL A 123 -21.46 2.11 -1.80
C VAL A 123 -22.52 1.42 -0.93
N ALA A 124 -22.69 1.86 0.31
CA ALA A 124 -23.70 1.33 1.22
C ALA A 124 -24.13 2.39 2.24
N LYS A 125 -25.39 2.34 2.67
CA LYS A 125 -25.95 3.24 3.68
C LYS A 125 -26.85 2.45 4.63
N THR A 126 -26.48 2.42 5.90
CA THR A 126 -27.28 1.84 6.99
C THR A 126 -27.32 2.82 8.17
N LYS A 127 -28.10 2.52 9.23
CA LYS A 127 -28.15 3.41 10.41
C LYS A 127 -26.77 3.47 11.08
N GLY A 128 -26.12 4.64 10.97
CA GLY A 128 -24.84 4.92 11.62
C GLY A 128 -23.60 4.54 10.81
N LEU A 129 -23.75 4.03 9.58
CA LEU A 129 -22.62 3.73 8.69
C LEU A 129 -22.95 4.17 7.26
N HIS A 130 -22.13 5.07 6.73
CA HIS A 130 -22.09 5.38 5.31
C HIS A 130 -20.73 4.95 4.77
N LEU A 131 -20.78 4.07 3.77
CA LEU A 131 -19.61 3.67 3.01
C LEU A 131 -19.65 4.41 1.68
N LYS A 132 -18.59 5.17 1.42
CA LYS A 132 -18.37 5.89 0.18
C LYS A 132 -17.19 5.28 -0.56
N ALA A 133 -17.07 5.56 -1.84
CA ALA A 133 -15.88 5.22 -2.61
C ALA A 133 -15.46 6.38 -3.50
N LYS A 134 -14.15 6.64 -3.58
CA LYS A 134 -13.56 7.37 -4.71
C LYS A 134 -13.37 6.38 -5.84
N SER A 135 -13.95 6.65 -7.01
CA SER A 135 -13.92 5.78 -8.17
C SER A 135 -13.40 6.53 -9.38
N PHE A 136 -12.51 5.89 -10.14
CA PHE A 136 -11.93 6.46 -11.35
C PHE A 136 -11.55 5.35 -12.33
N ALA A 137 -11.80 5.59 -13.62
CA ALA A 137 -11.33 4.73 -14.69
C ALA A 137 -9.97 5.22 -15.17
N LEU A 138 -8.99 4.32 -15.24
CA LEU A 138 -7.67 4.61 -15.78
C LEU A 138 -7.79 4.83 -17.30
N PRO A 139 -7.15 5.88 -17.85
CA PRO A 139 -7.31 6.23 -19.26
C PRO A 139 -6.63 5.20 -20.16
N GLY A 140 -7.34 4.73 -21.18
CA GLY A 140 -6.77 3.93 -22.26
C GLY A 140 -6.14 2.60 -21.86
N VAL A 141 -6.63 1.93 -20.81
CA VAL A 141 -6.11 0.62 -20.40
C VAL A 141 -6.42 -0.44 -21.46
N GLU A 142 -5.41 -1.20 -21.84
CA GLU A 142 -5.48 -2.34 -22.75
C GLU A 142 -4.46 -3.42 -22.30
N PRO A 143 -4.58 -4.67 -22.77
CA PRO A 143 -3.57 -5.70 -22.51
C PRO A 143 -2.16 -5.24 -22.85
N GLY A 144 -1.21 -5.50 -21.96
CA GLY A 144 0.18 -5.04 -22.06
C GLY A 144 0.44 -3.68 -21.39
N CYS A 145 -0.59 -2.92 -20.99
CA CYS A 145 -0.39 -1.70 -20.22
C CYS A 145 0.13 -1.97 -18.81
N ILE A 146 0.80 -0.97 -18.25
CA ILE A 146 1.04 -0.84 -16.82
C ILE A 146 0.10 0.24 -16.31
N ILE A 147 -0.70 -0.07 -15.29
CA ILE A 147 -1.44 0.92 -14.53
C ILE A 147 -0.70 1.22 -13.24
N GLU A 148 -0.66 2.49 -12.88
CA GLU A 148 0.09 2.95 -11.72
C GLU A 148 -0.71 4.02 -10.99
N TYR A 149 -0.86 3.87 -9.68
CA TYR A 149 -1.62 4.83 -8.89
C TYR A 149 -1.13 4.88 -7.45
N ARG A 150 -1.30 6.05 -6.84
CA ARG A 150 -1.01 6.33 -5.45
C ARG A 150 -2.12 7.14 -4.82
N TRP A 151 -2.33 6.95 -3.52
CA TRP A 151 -3.30 7.74 -2.75
C TRP A 151 -2.91 7.80 -1.29
N ARG A 152 -3.43 8.83 -0.62
CA ARG A 152 -3.38 8.97 0.84
C ARG A 152 -4.71 8.51 1.43
N ASP A 153 -4.64 7.60 2.38
CA ASP A 153 -5.78 7.12 3.16
C ASP A 153 -5.56 7.46 4.64
N GLU A 154 -6.33 8.43 5.13
CA GLU A 154 -6.33 8.88 6.52
C GLU A 154 -7.48 8.19 7.26
N ARG A 155 -7.14 7.42 8.28
CA ARG A 155 -8.10 6.69 9.12
C ARG A 155 -8.03 7.20 10.56
N PRO A 156 -9.08 7.01 11.38
CA PRO A 156 -8.97 7.20 12.82
C PRO A 156 -7.79 6.39 13.38
N LEU A 157 -7.14 6.90 14.41
CA LEU A 157 -6.12 6.13 15.11
C LEU A 157 -6.72 4.86 15.73
N GLU A 158 -6.11 3.72 15.46
CA GLU A 158 -6.53 2.41 15.97
C GLU A 158 -5.47 1.84 16.92
N SER A 159 -5.92 1.16 17.99
CA SER A 159 -5.03 0.51 18.97
C SER A 159 -4.21 -0.64 18.38
N TYR A 160 -4.70 -1.22 17.28
CA TYR A 160 -4.00 -2.19 16.46
C TYR A 160 -4.38 -1.98 15.00
N LYS A 161 -3.52 -2.40 14.07
CA LYS A 161 -3.75 -2.34 12.63
C LYS A 161 -3.77 -3.74 12.06
N ARG A 162 -4.75 -4.02 11.20
CA ARG A 162 -4.79 -5.22 10.36
C ARG A 162 -4.39 -4.85 8.94
N LEU A 163 -3.18 -5.23 8.55
CA LEU A 163 -2.58 -4.85 7.28
C LEU A 163 -2.75 -5.99 6.28
N GLN A 164 -3.62 -5.80 5.30
CA GLN A 164 -3.95 -6.84 4.32
C GLN A 164 -2.77 -7.11 3.40
N CYS A 165 -2.36 -8.37 3.28
CA CYS A 165 -1.22 -8.73 2.45
C CYS A 165 -1.62 -9.20 1.05
N GLN A 166 -2.85 -9.65 0.84
CA GLN A 166 -3.33 -10.13 -0.45
C GLN A 166 -4.36 -9.21 -1.10
N GLN A 167 -4.30 -9.17 -2.44
CA GLN A 167 -5.25 -8.53 -3.35
C GLN A 167 -5.89 -9.58 -4.26
N SER A 168 -6.87 -9.19 -5.09
CA SER A 168 -7.46 -10.08 -6.10
C SER A 168 -6.51 -10.43 -7.26
N PHE A 169 -5.32 -9.85 -7.28
CA PHE A 169 -4.24 -10.12 -8.21
C PHE A 169 -2.94 -10.45 -7.45
N PRO A 170 -2.02 -11.23 -8.05
CA PRO A 170 -0.71 -11.51 -7.46
C PRO A 170 0.17 -10.26 -7.37
N ILE A 171 1.14 -10.29 -6.45
CA ILE A 171 2.07 -9.19 -6.16
C ILE A 171 3.49 -9.75 -6.07
N GLN A 172 4.43 -9.22 -6.86
CA GLN A 172 5.84 -9.63 -6.76
C GLN A 172 6.46 -9.17 -5.45
N LYS A 173 6.22 -7.92 -5.04
CA LYS A 173 6.74 -7.33 -3.80
C LYS A 173 5.70 -6.51 -3.07
N LEU A 174 5.27 -6.98 -1.91
CA LEU A 174 4.52 -6.16 -0.95
C LEU A 174 5.51 -5.56 0.05
N ILE A 175 5.49 -4.24 0.19
CA ILE A 175 6.41 -3.52 1.05
C ILE A 175 5.62 -2.66 2.01
N TYR A 176 5.83 -2.88 3.31
CA TYR A 176 5.33 -1.96 4.31
C TYR A 176 6.48 -1.19 4.96
N TYR A 177 6.29 0.12 5.09
CA TYR A 177 7.08 0.99 5.93
C TYR A 177 6.23 1.46 7.09
N PHE A 178 6.72 1.34 8.32
CA PHE A 178 6.03 1.82 9.52
C PHE A 178 6.91 2.82 10.24
N ALA A 179 6.37 4.00 10.56
CA ALA A 179 7.01 4.92 11.51
C ALA A 179 6.47 4.61 12.91
N PRO A 180 7.26 3.97 13.80
CA PRO A 180 6.72 3.56 15.09
C PRO A 180 6.43 4.76 15.98
N LEU A 181 5.34 4.67 16.73
CA LEU A 181 5.04 5.59 17.81
C LEU A 181 6.13 5.48 18.89
N LYS A 182 6.58 6.63 19.37
CA LYS A 182 7.49 6.71 20.51
C LYS A 182 6.63 6.80 21.77
N LEU A 183 6.38 5.65 22.37
CA LEU A 183 5.57 5.52 23.58
C LEU A 183 6.46 4.97 24.71
N ASP A 184 6.54 5.70 25.83
CA ASP A 184 7.30 5.25 26.99
C ASP A 184 6.74 3.92 27.50
N GLU A 185 7.61 2.96 27.77
CA GLU A 185 7.28 1.59 28.18
C GLU A 185 6.56 0.70 27.15
N TYR A 186 6.17 1.19 25.97
CA TYR A 186 5.50 0.37 24.94
C TYR A 186 6.39 0.12 23.72
N GLY A 187 6.30 -1.09 23.19
CA GLY A 187 7.01 -1.54 22.00
C GLY A 187 6.04 -1.91 20.89
N MET A 188 6.44 -1.67 19.64
CA MET A 188 5.71 -2.11 18.46
C MET A 188 5.86 -3.63 18.30
N ASN A 189 4.76 -4.34 18.26
CA ASN A 189 4.68 -5.77 17.97
C ASN A 189 4.15 -5.98 16.55
N PHE A 190 4.58 -7.08 15.96
CA PHE A 190 4.32 -7.43 14.58
C PHE A 190 4.11 -8.95 14.49
N GLN A 191 2.99 -9.37 13.88
CA GLN A 191 2.67 -10.77 13.72
C GLN A 191 1.98 -11.01 12.39
N GLY A 192 2.53 -11.91 11.58
CA GLY A 192 1.89 -12.39 10.35
C GLY A 192 0.84 -13.47 10.63
N PHE A 193 -0.25 -13.43 9.88
CA PHE A 193 -1.32 -14.43 9.87
C PHE A 193 -1.47 -14.95 8.44
N HIS A 194 -1.43 -16.28 8.28
CA HIS A 194 -1.46 -16.98 6.98
C HIS A 194 -0.33 -16.59 6.01
N ILE A 195 0.73 -15.93 6.51
CA ILE A 195 1.85 -15.48 5.69
C ILE A 195 3.17 -15.56 6.46
N ALA A 196 4.22 -15.98 5.75
CA ALA A 196 5.58 -15.88 6.25
C ALA A 196 6.12 -14.48 5.92
N CYS A 197 6.36 -13.67 6.94
CA CYS A 197 6.94 -12.33 6.80
C CYS A 197 8.04 -12.11 7.83
N ALA A 198 9.16 -11.56 7.39
CA ALA A 198 10.24 -11.19 8.30
C ALA A 198 9.79 -10.04 9.22
N PRO A 199 10.26 -10.02 10.49
CA PRO A 199 10.06 -8.88 11.36
C PRO A 199 10.56 -7.59 10.71
N PRO A 200 9.88 -6.44 10.91
CA PRO A 200 10.31 -5.17 10.34
C PRO A 200 11.71 -4.79 10.81
N ALA A 201 12.58 -4.41 9.87
CA ALA A 201 13.93 -3.93 10.15
C ALA A 201 14.00 -2.41 10.02
N LYS A 202 14.76 -1.75 10.89
CA LYS A 202 14.93 -0.30 10.86
C LYS A 202 15.59 0.14 9.55
N VAL A 203 15.03 1.17 8.92
CA VAL A 203 15.56 1.82 7.72
C VAL A 203 15.77 3.32 7.99
N LYS A 204 16.12 4.09 6.95
CA LYS A 204 16.28 5.56 7.05
C LYS A 204 14.97 6.24 7.46
N ASP A 205 15.07 7.49 7.90
CA ASP A 205 13.94 8.38 8.18
C ASP A 205 12.98 7.90 9.29
N GLY A 206 13.47 7.05 10.19
CA GLY A 206 12.71 6.57 11.34
C GLY A 206 11.68 5.49 11.01
N TYR A 207 11.69 4.97 9.78
CA TYR A 207 10.82 3.87 9.38
C TYR A 207 11.41 2.50 9.71
N TYR A 208 10.53 1.53 9.83
CA TYR A 208 10.83 0.09 9.81
C TYR A 208 10.20 -0.51 8.57
N LYS A 209 10.96 -1.32 7.84
CA LYS A 209 10.55 -1.96 6.59
C LYS A 209 10.35 -3.45 6.80
N THR A 210 9.26 -3.99 6.29
CA THR A 210 9.12 -5.42 5.99
C THR A 210 8.76 -5.58 4.53
N GLU A 211 9.23 -6.67 3.91
CA GLU A 211 8.99 -6.98 2.51
C GLU A 211 8.56 -8.44 2.40
N ILE A 212 7.51 -8.66 1.62
CA ILE A 212 6.99 -9.99 1.32
C ILE A 212 7.05 -10.18 -0.19
N ALA A 213 7.76 -11.22 -0.61
CA ALA A 213 7.90 -11.56 -2.02
C ALA A 213 6.84 -12.57 -2.47
N LYS A 214 6.43 -12.48 -3.74
CA LYS A 214 5.58 -13.45 -4.43
C LYS A 214 4.26 -13.76 -3.68
N VAL A 215 3.53 -12.70 -3.33
CA VAL A 215 2.21 -12.84 -2.73
C VAL A 215 1.21 -13.29 -3.80
N GLN A 216 0.55 -14.43 -3.58
CA GLN A 216 -0.49 -14.95 -4.48
C GLN A 216 -1.78 -14.12 -4.39
N ALA A 217 -2.59 -14.17 -5.46
CA ALA A 217 -3.91 -13.57 -5.43
C ALA A 217 -4.79 -14.24 -4.35
N PHE A 218 -5.61 -13.45 -3.68
CA PHE A 218 -6.70 -13.96 -2.87
C PHE A 218 -7.83 -14.43 -3.78
N LYS A 219 -8.26 -15.67 -3.61
CA LYS A 219 -9.37 -16.28 -4.33
C LYS A 219 -10.57 -16.35 -3.40
N GLU A 220 -11.62 -15.61 -3.75
CA GLU A 220 -12.88 -15.70 -3.03
C GLU A 220 -13.60 -16.98 -3.45
N GLU A 221 -13.98 -17.80 -2.47
CA GLU A 221 -14.69 -19.06 -2.69
C GLU A 221 -16.11 -18.98 -2.11
N PRO A 222 -17.12 -19.54 -2.79
CA PRO A 222 -18.48 -19.59 -2.26
C PRO A 222 -18.51 -20.24 -0.87
N ARG A 223 -19.04 -19.50 0.12
CA ARG A 223 -19.17 -19.93 1.52
C ARG A 223 -17.84 -20.18 2.24
N MET A 224 -16.76 -19.53 1.82
CA MET A 224 -15.54 -19.52 2.61
C MET A 224 -15.75 -18.87 3.99
N PRO A 225 -14.91 -19.19 4.99
CA PRO A 225 -14.91 -18.49 6.26
C PRO A 225 -14.72 -16.97 6.10
N PRO A 226 -15.00 -16.17 7.15
CA PRO A 226 -14.72 -14.73 7.13
C PRO A 226 -13.29 -14.44 6.66
N GLU A 227 -13.12 -13.39 5.87
CA GLU A 227 -11.86 -13.11 5.16
C GLU A 227 -10.65 -13.07 6.10
N ASP A 228 -10.79 -12.60 7.34
CA ASP A 228 -9.68 -12.50 8.29
C ASP A 228 -9.15 -13.85 8.81
N GLN A 229 -9.86 -14.96 8.56
CA GLN A 229 -9.43 -16.31 8.89
C GLN A 229 -8.67 -17.03 7.76
N VAL A 230 -8.67 -16.46 6.56
CA VAL A 230 -8.23 -17.15 5.34
C VAL A 230 -7.34 -16.28 4.46
N ARG A 231 -7.55 -14.97 4.49
CA ARG A 231 -6.68 -13.99 3.82
C ARG A 231 -5.41 -13.79 4.64
N SER A 232 -4.30 -13.59 3.95
CA SER A 232 -3.04 -13.21 4.59
C SER A 232 -3.06 -11.76 5.07
N TRP A 233 -2.66 -11.52 6.31
CA TRP A 233 -2.56 -10.18 6.88
C TRP A 233 -1.51 -10.11 8.00
N ILE A 234 -1.15 -8.89 8.37
CA ILE A 234 -0.22 -8.59 9.47
C ILE A 234 -0.98 -7.83 10.56
N LEU A 235 -0.83 -8.26 11.81
CA LEU A 235 -1.22 -7.52 13.00
C LEU A 235 -0.06 -6.63 13.47
N LEU A 236 -0.31 -5.33 13.54
CA LEU A 236 0.60 -4.34 14.14
C LEU A 236 -0.06 -3.74 15.38
N PHE A 237 0.58 -3.79 16.54
CA PHE A 237 0.01 -3.26 17.78
C PHE A 237 1.08 -2.85 18.77
N TYR A 238 0.73 -2.03 19.76
CA TYR A 238 1.65 -1.63 20.83
C TYR A 238 1.26 -2.32 22.13
N SER A 239 2.25 -2.89 22.81
CA SER A 239 2.08 -3.45 24.16
C SER A 239 3.26 -3.03 25.04
N LYS A 240 3.12 -3.18 26.35
CA LYS A 240 4.25 -2.96 27.26
C LYS A 240 5.45 -3.80 26.81
N SER A 241 6.61 -3.17 26.74
CA SER A 241 7.89 -3.79 26.35
C SER A 241 8.38 -4.79 27.37
N GLN A 242 7.95 -4.67 28.63
CA GLN A 242 8.23 -5.63 29.68
C GLN A 242 7.56 -6.97 29.36
N ARG A 243 8.38 -7.99 29.11
CA ARG A 243 7.92 -9.38 28.96
C ARG A 243 7.82 -10.00 30.36
N LEU A 244 6.59 -10.08 30.86
CA LEU A 244 6.27 -10.85 32.07
C LEU A 244 6.19 -12.34 31.71
N THR A 245 6.65 -13.21 32.61
CA THR A 245 6.31 -14.63 32.55
C THR A 245 4.79 -14.81 32.72
N PRO A 246 4.20 -15.95 32.31
CA PRO A 246 2.77 -16.19 32.53
C PRO A 246 2.35 -15.99 33.99
N ALA A 247 3.15 -16.48 34.96
CA ALA A 247 2.86 -16.33 36.39
C ALA A 247 2.87 -14.85 36.83
N GLU A 248 3.87 -14.08 36.41
CA GLU A 248 3.96 -12.64 36.70
C GLU A 248 2.83 -11.86 36.01
N TYR A 249 2.48 -12.20 34.78
CA TYR A 249 1.37 -11.59 34.05
C TYR A 249 0.04 -11.79 34.78
N TRP A 250 -0.27 -13.03 35.15
CA TRP A 250 -1.51 -13.34 35.87
C TRP A 250 -1.52 -12.68 37.24
N SER A 251 -0.40 -12.72 37.98
CA SER A 251 -0.29 -12.05 39.29
C SER A 251 -0.51 -10.53 39.18
N ASP A 252 0.11 -9.87 38.21
CA ASP A 252 -0.08 -8.43 37.97
C ASP A 252 -1.53 -8.11 37.57
N LEU A 253 -2.13 -8.92 36.68
CA LEU A 253 -3.52 -8.74 36.25
C LEU A 253 -4.51 -8.82 37.41
N PHE A 254 -4.31 -9.78 38.32
CA PHE A 254 -5.18 -9.96 39.48
C PHE A 254 -4.97 -8.90 40.58
N GLN A 255 -3.77 -8.34 40.70
CA GLN A 255 -3.48 -7.26 41.65
C GLN A 255 -3.99 -5.89 41.16
N HIS A 256 -4.14 -5.70 39.86
CA HIS A 256 -4.48 -4.42 39.25
C HIS A 256 -5.63 -4.48 38.21
N PRO A 257 -6.82 -5.02 38.56
CA PRO A 257 -7.89 -5.29 37.60
C PRO A 257 -8.51 -4.01 37.01
N HIS A 258 -8.56 -2.91 37.75
CA HIS A 258 -9.21 -1.65 37.33
C HIS A 258 -8.26 -0.67 36.60
N SER A 259 -6.97 -0.68 36.89
CA SER A 259 -6.01 0.27 36.32
C SER A 259 -5.69 -0.04 34.86
N ARG A 260 -5.65 -1.33 34.46
CA ARG A 260 -5.45 -1.74 33.05
C ARG A 260 -6.66 -1.45 32.16
N ARG A 261 -7.88 -1.72 32.64
CA ARG A 261 -9.13 -1.43 31.89
C ARG A 261 -9.30 0.07 31.64
N GLY A 262 -8.78 0.91 32.53
CA GLY A 262 -8.76 2.37 32.42
C GLY A 262 -7.57 2.95 31.63
N SER A 263 -6.40 2.29 31.59
CA SER A 263 -5.24 2.77 30.83
C SER A 263 -5.31 2.42 29.34
N GLU A 264 -5.85 1.24 29.00
CA GLU A 264 -6.10 0.86 27.59
C GLU A 264 -7.22 1.69 26.96
N SER A 265 -8.17 2.19 27.78
CA SER A 265 -9.23 3.10 27.35
C SER A 265 -8.87 4.58 27.47
N ARG A 266 -7.92 4.98 28.34
CA ARG A 266 -7.43 6.37 28.45
C ARG A 266 -6.52 6.81 27.30
N LEU A 267 -5.89 5.88 26.60
CA LEU A 267 -5.21 6.17 25.32
C LEU A 267 -6.19 6.65 24.23
N VAL A 268 -7.50 6.46 24.43
CA VAL A 268 -8.58 6.93 23.55
C VAL A 268 -9.27 8.19 24.10
N LEU A 269 -9.01 8.60 25.34
CA LEU A 269 -9.80 9.63 26.05
C LEU A 269 -8.95 10.65 26.81
N ARG A 270 -7.89 11.15 26.19
CA ARG A 270 -7.34 12.45 26.55
C ARG A 270 -7.15 13.29 25.28
N THR A 271 -8.29 13.90 24.90
CA THR A 271 -8.52 15.15 24.15
C THR A 271 -7.69 15.40 22.91
#